data_AF-A0A0A1VRA6-F1
#
_entry.id   AF-A0A0A1VRA6-F1
#
_cell.length_a   1.000
_cell.length_b   1.000
_cell.length_c   1.000
_cell.angle_alpha   90.00
_cell.angle_beta   90.00
_cell.angle_gamma   90.00
#
_symmetry.space_group_name_H-M   'P 1'
#
loop_
_entity.id
_entity.type
_entity.pdbx_description
1 polymer ?
#
loop_
_entity_poly.entity_id
_entity_poly.type
_entity_poly.pdbx_seq_one_letter_code
_entity_poly.pdbx_strand_id
1 'polypeptide(L)'
;MPEIGLALGYEQGEHIAWVREWLYWYDRSGNRYLTAEERARAAAAMAEQASLIAQQERLNAQQERLAKQEAEQKAQRLAERLRALGINPDEV
;
A
#
# COMPACT_ATOMS: atom_id res chain seq x y z
N MET A 1 -17.86 42.10 -5.25
CA MET A 1 -18.10 40.79 -4.60
C MET A 1 -17.22 39.76 -5.30
N PRO A 2 -16.44 38.93 -4.58
CA PRO A 2 -15.62 37.89 -5.21
C PRO A 2 -16.51 36.74 -5.72
N GLU A 3 -16.30 36.31 -6.96
CA GLU A 3 -16.95 35.13 -7.51
C GLU A 3 -16.40 33.88 -6.81
N ILE A 4 -17.29 33.12 -6.18
CA ILE A 4 -16.94 31.93 -5.38
C ILE A 4 -16.41 30.81 -6.30
N GLY A 5 -16.62 30.91 -7.62
CA GLY A 5 -16.09 29.97 -8.60
C GLY A 5 -16.63 28.55 -8.41
N LEU A 6 -17.90 28.46 -8.04
CA LEU A 6 -18.63 27.21 -7.86
C LEU A 6 -19.66 27.10 -8.97
N ALA A 7 -19.74 25.91 -9.57
CA ALA A 7 -20.81 25.55 -10.50
C ALA A 7 -21.73 24.51 -9.84
N LEU A 8 -22.99 24.49 -10.29
CA LEU A 8 -23.96 23.46 -9.97
C LEU A 8 -24.15 22.58 -11.19
N GLY A 9 -24.02 21.27 -11.00
CA GLY A 9 -24.33 20.26 -12.02
C GLY A 9 -25.30 19.24 -11.46
N TYR A 10 -26.00 18.54 -12.35
CA TYR A 10 -26.87 17.43 -11.99
C TYR A 10 -26.21 16.12 -12.43
N GLU A 11 -26.20 15.14 -11.55
CA GLU A 11 -25.67 13.82 -11.87
C GLU A 11 -26.49 12.76 -11.15
N GLN A 12 -26.63 11.58 -11.77
CA GLN A 12 -27.23 10.44 -11.09
C GLN A 12 -26.30 9.98 -9.97
N GLY A 13 -26.80 9.92 -8.75
CA GLY A 13 -26.06 9.40 -7.62
C GLY A 13 -26.98 8.89 -6.52
N GLU A 14 -26.37 8.32 -5.49
CA GLU A 14 -27.06 7.81 -4.32
C GLU A 14 -26.81 8.75 -3.14
N HIS A 15 -27.88 9.27 -2.56
CA HIS A 15 -27.81 10.08 -1.34
C HIS A 15 -28.94 9.64 -0.41
N ILE A 16 -28.61 9.29 0.84
CA ILE A 16 -29.55 8.77 1.84
C ILE A 16 -30.33 7.55 1.28
N ALA A 17 -29.61 6.61 0.65
CA ALA A 17 -30.16 5.39 0.03
C ALA A 17 -31.15 5.61 -1.14
N TRP A 18 -31.17 6.81 -1.73
CA TRP A 18 -32.05 7.13 -2.87
C TRP A 18 -31.22 7.43 -4.13
N VAL A 19 -31.36 6.58 -5.14
CA VAL A 19 -30.71 6.74 -6.45
C VAL A 19 -31.56 7.64 -7.34
N ARG A 20 -31.12 8.88 -7.54
CA ARG A 20 -31.79 9.91 -8.35
C ARG A 20 -30.77 10.88 -8.96
N GLU A 21 -31.25 11.81 -9.77
CA GLU A 21 -30.47 12.98 -10.16
C GLU A 21 -30.36 13.93 -8.96
N TRP A 22 -29.13 14.12 -8.48
CA TRP A 22 -28.81 15.02 -7.40
C TRP A 22 -28.00 16.21 -7.92
N LEU A 23 -28.18 17.35 -7.26
CA LEU A 23 -27.37 18.54 -7.50
C LEU A 23 -26.07 18.42 -6.72
N TYR A 24 -24.95 18.51 -7.44
CA TYR A 24 -23.62 18.54 -6.85
C TYR A 24 -22.94 19.88 -7.13
N TRP A 25 -22.05 20.23 -6.21
CA TRP A 25 -21.13 21.34 -6.41
C TRP A 25 -19.95 20.88 -7.23
N TYR A 26 -19.50 21.74 -8.14
CA TYR A 26 -18.32 21.55 -8.96
C TYR A 26 -17.35 22.72 -8.76
N ASP A 27 -16.06 22.43 -8.82
CA ASP A 27 -15.01 23.44 -8.83
C ASP A 27 -14.95 24.18 -10.19
N ARG A 28 -14.06 25.18 -10.30
CA ARG A 28 -13.86 25.95 -11.55
C ARG A 28 -13.36 25.10 -12.72
N SER A 29 -12.79 23.93 -12.44
CA SER A 29 -12.26 23.00 -13.42
C SER A 29 -13.31 21.97 -13.86
N GLY A 30 -14.52 22.02 -13.28
CA GLY A 30 -15.59 21.07 -13.54
C GLY A 30 -15.45 19.74 -12.79
N ASN A 31 -14.64 19.68 -11.72
CA ASN A 31 -14.57 18.50 -10.86
C ASN A 31 -15.65 18.56 -9.78
N ARG A 32 -16.38 17.45 -9.62
CA ARG A 32 -17.40 17.31 -8.58
C ARG A 32 -16.78 17.26 -7.20
N TYR A 33 -17.34 18.04 -6.27
CA TYR A 33 -17.04 17.85 -4.85
C TYR A 33 -17.67 16.54 -4.38
N LEU A 34 -16.83 15.60 -3.95
CA LEU A 34 -17.26 14.35 -3.37
C LEU A 34 -18.12 14.60 -2.11
N THR A 35 -19.08 13.70 -1.86
CA THR A 35 -19.80 13.68 -0.59
C THR A 35 -18.88 13.26 0.56
N ALA A 36 -19.30 13.49 1.80
CA ALA A 36 -18.54 13.05 2.97
C ALA A 36 -18.35 11.52 2.98
N GLU A 37 -19.38 10.78 2.59
CA GLU A 37 -19.35 9.33 2.47
C GLU A 37 -18.40 8.85 1.38
N GLU A 38 -18.41 9.48 0.20
CA GLU A 38 -17.47 9.16 -0.89
C GLU A 38 -16.02 9.40 -0.48
N ARG A 39 -15.74 10.51 0.21
CA ARG A 39 -14.39 10.77 0.75
C ARG A 39 -14.00 9.73 1.79
N ALA A 40 -14.91 9.34 2.69
CA ALA A 40 -14.64 8.33 3.71
C ALA A 40 -14.35 6.96 3.07
N ARG A 41 -15.13 6.55 2.06
CA ARG A 41 -14.91 5.31 1.31
C ARG A 41 -13.57 5.32 0.58
N ALA A 42 -13.23 6.43 -0.09
CA ALA A 42 -11.94 6.57 -0.76
C ALA A 42 -10.77 6.50 0.24
N ALA A 43 -10.88 7.20 1.38
CA ALA A 43 -9.86 7.16 2.43
C ALA A 43 -9.70 5.76 3.04
N ALA A 44 -10.81 5.05 3.28
CA ALA A 44 -10.80 3.69 3.79
C ALA A 44 -10.12 2.73 2.80
N ALA A 45 -10.45 2.81 1.51
CA ALA A 45 -9.82 1.99 0.48
C ALA A 45 -8.31 2.26 0.37
N MET A 46 -7.89 3.52 0.44
CA MET A 46 -6.47 3.88 0.44
C MET A 46 -5.75 3.34 1.70
N ALA A 47 -6.37 3.42 2.87
CA ALA A 47 -5.81 2.91 4.11
C ALA A 47 -5.67 1.37 4.09
N GLU A 48 -6.64 0.67 3.52
CA GLU A 48 -6.60 -0.77 3.32
C GLU A 48 -5.47 -1.14 2.35
N GLN A 49 -5.37 -0.45 1.21
CA GLN A 49 -4.31 -0.68 0.23
C GLN A 49 -2.92 -0.42 0.82
N ALA A 50 -2.75 0.66 1.58
CA ALA A 50 -1.50 0.96 2.27
C ALA A 50 -1.13 -0.12 3.30
N SER A 51 -2.12 -0.65 4.01
CA SER A 51 -1.93 -1.74 4.97
C SER A 51 -1.49 -3.03 4.29
N LEU A 52 -2.06 -3.36 3.13
CA LEU A 52 -1.68 -4.52 2.33
C LEU A 52 -0.23 -4.40 1.83
N ILE A 53 0.15 -3.23 1.33
CA ILE A 53 1.53 -2.98 0.88
C ILE A 53 2.51 -3.13 2.05
N ALA A 54 2.22 -2.51 3.19
CA ALA A 54 3.07 -2.61 4.38
C ALA A 54 3.18 -4.06 4.89
N GLN A 55 2.11 -4.85 4.81
CA GLN A 55 2.13 -6.26 5.17
C GLN A 55 3.01 -7.07 4.20
N GLN A 56 2.88 -6.83 2.89
CA GLN A 56 3.69 -7.50 1.88
C GLN A 56 5.19 -7.19 2.06
N GLU A 57 5.55 -5.94 2.31
CA GLU A 57 6.94 -5.54 2.57
C GLU A 57 7.50 -6.24 3.81
N ARG A 58 6.71 -6.36 4.89
CA ARG A 58 7.13 -7.09 6.09
C ARG A 58 7.37 -8.57 5.81
N LEU A 59 6.50 -9.21 5.02
CA LEU A 59 6.66 -10.61 4.64
C LEU A 59 7.94 -10.80 3.80
N ASN A 60 8.18 -9.92 2.83
CA ASN A 60 9.39 -9.96 2.00
C ASN A 60 10.65 -9.79 2.85
N ALA A 61 10.67 -8.80 3.76
CA ALA A 61 11.79 -8.57 4.66
C ALA A 61 12.03 -9.76 5.60
N GLN A 62 10.97 -10.41 6.07
CA GLN A 62 11.07 -11.62 6.90
C GLN A 62 11.66 -12.79 6.11
N GLN A 63 11.20 -13.02 4.87
CA GLN A 63 11.76 -14.05 4.00
C GLN A 63 13.23 -13.83 3.72
N GLU A 64 13.63 -12.59 3.41
CA GLU A 64 15.04 -12.27 3.16
C GLU A 64 15.91 -12.56 4.39
N ARG A 65 15.43 -12.21 5.59
CA ARG A 65 16.13 -12.52 6.84
C ARG A 65 16.29 -14.02 7.06
N LEU A 66 15.23 -14.80 6.81
CA LEU A 66 15.29 -16.26 6.93
C LEU A 66 16.27 -16.85 5.92
N ALA A 67 16.23 -16.40 4.66
CA ALA A 67 17.16 -16.86 3.63
C ALA A 67 18.62 -16.54 3.97
N LYS A 68 18.89 -15.35 4.53
CA LYS A 68 20.24 -14.98 5.03
C LYS A 68 20.68 -15.89 6.17
N GLN A 69 19.83 -16.13 7.17
CA GLN A 69 20.14 -17.03 8.28
C GLN A 69 20.42 -18.46 7.81
N GLU A 70 19.63 -18.99 6.88
CA GLU A 70 19.87 -20.32 6.32
C GLU A 70 21.18 -20.38 5.53
N ALA A 71 21.52 -19.34 4.78
CA ALA A 71 22.78 -19.25 4.05
C ALA A 71 23.98 -19.21 5.01
N GLU A 72 23.90 -18.41 6.07
CA GLU A 72 24.92 -18.33 7.13
C GLU A 72 25.11 -19.69 7.82
N GLN A 73 24.03 -20.38 8.19
CA GLN A 73 24.12 -21.71 8.81
C GLN A 73 24.70 -22.76 7.86
N LYS A 74 24.38 -22.69 6.56
CA LYS A 74 24.98 -23.58 5.55
C LYS A 74 26.48 -23.30 5.39
N ALA A 75 26.87 -22.03 5.34
CA ALA A 75 28.26 -21.61 5.25
C ALA A 75 29.07 -22.05 6.49
N GLN A 76 28.51 -21.87 7.69
CA GLN A 76 29.13 -22.32 8.94
C GLN A 76 29.36 -23.83 8.95
N ARG A 77 28.33 -24.64 8.62
CA ARG A 77 28.46 -26.10 8.54
C ARG A 77 29.47 -26.55 7.50
N LEU A 78 29.54 -25.87 6.36
CA LEU A 78 30.52 -26.16 5.33
C LEU A 78 31.94 -25.84 5.83
N ALA A 79 32.14 -24.68 6.46
CA ALA A 79 33.42 -24.28 7.04
C ALA A 79 33.89 -25.24 8.13
N GLU A 80 32.99 -25.68 9.03
CA GLU A 80 33.29 -26.71 10.03
C GLU A 80 33.74 -28.02 9.39
N ARG A 81 33.05 -28.46 8.32
CA ARG A 81 33.40 -29.69 7.61
C ARG A 81 34.73 -29.59 6.87
N LEU A 82 35.05 -28.42 6.29
CA LEU A 82 36.35 -28.15 5.67
C LEU A 82 37.48 -28.18 6.71
N ARG A 83 37.29 -27.56 7.88
CA ARG A 83 38.25 -27.61 9.00
C ARG A 83 38.47 -29.04 9.50
N ALA A 84 37.41 -29.85 9.60
CA ALA A 84 37.52 -31.26 9.98
C ALA A 84 38.31 -32.12 8.97
N LEU A 85 38.34 -31.70 7.69
CA LEU A 85 39.14 -32.31 6.63
C LEU A 85 40.58 -31.76 6.56
N GLY A 86 40.96 -30.85 7.46
CA GLY A 86 42.29 -30.24 7.52
C GLY A 86 42.52 -29.10 6.52
N ILE A 87 41.46 -28.58 5.90
CA ILE A 87 41.52 -27.45 4.95
C ILE A 87 41.07 -26.19 5.68
N ASN A 88 41.88 -25.13 5.69
CA ASN A 88 41.50 -23.85 6.28
C ASN A 88 40.48 -23.13 5.38
N PRO A 89 39.24 -22.90 5.84
CA PRO A 89 38.21 -22.23 5.02
C PRO A 89 38.40 -20.72 4.88
N ASP A 90 39.38 -20.11 5.58
CA ASP A 90 39.74 -18.69 5.48
C ASP A 90 40.82 -18.41 4.41
N GLU A 91 41.36 -19.45 3.75
CA GLU A 91 42.37 -19.33 2.68
C GLU A 91 41.79 -19.48 1.25
N VAL A 92 40.46 -19.60 1.09
CA VAL A 92 39.76 -19.69 -0.21
C VAL A 92 38.90 -18.47 -0.45
#